data_AF-I3SPA1-F1
#
_entry.id   AF-I3SPA1-F1
#
_cell.length_a   1.000
_cell.length_b   1.000
_cell.length_c   1.000
_cell.angle_alpha   90.00
_cell.angle_beta   90.00
_cell.angle_gamma   90.00
#
_symmetry.space_group_name_H-M   'P 1'
#
loop_
_entity.id
_entity.type
_entity.pdbx_description
1 polymer ?
#
loop_
_entity_poly.entity_id
_entity_poly.type
_entity_poly.pdbx_seq_one_letter_code
_entity_poly.pdbx_strand_id
1 'polypeptide(L)'
;MAISVIILGILVFVGYIVIHPRFPTISIPYAHLDLLRNDYAGLLQTQLTIVVMAQNGNAKAHATFSDLRFNLSYQGQDVTTLVAHDPFDVPKNNSKFLTYVVQPNSIPLNPDQMEEVDESWKRNMIGFELKGNGRTR
;
A
#
# COMPACT_ATOMS: atom_id res chain seq x y z
N MET A 1 -1.88 -25.04 -44.46
CA MET A 1 -0.68 -25.07 -43.61
C MET A 1 -0.58 -23.86 -42.67
N ALA A 2 -0.81 -22.62 -43.14
CA ALA A 2 -0.73 -21.42 -42.29
C ALA A 2 -1.70 -21.41 -41.09
N ILE A 3 -2.97 -21.82 -41.29
CA ILE A 3 -4.00 -21.84 -40.23
C ILE A 3 -3.57 -22.75 -39.06
N SER A 4 -3.01 -23.93 -39.35
CA SER A 4 -2.54 -24.88 -38.34
C SER A 4 -1.39 -24.31 -37.50
N VAL A 5 -0.48 -23.56 -38.13
CA VAL A 5 0.65 -22.90 -37.44
C VAL A 5 0.15 -21.79 -36.52
N ILE A 6 -0.85 -21.00 -36.96
CA ILE A 6 -1.45 -19.94 -36.15
C ILE A 6 -2.15 -20.53 -34.92
N ILE A 7 -2.97 -21.57 -35.11
CA ILE A 7 -3.69 -22.23 -34.00
C ILE A 7 -2.70 -22.81 -32.99
N LEU A 8 -1.66 -23.50 -33.46
CA LEU A 8 -0.63 -24.06 -32.58
C LEU A 8 0.13 -22.95 -31.82
N GLY A 9 0.46 -21.85 -32.49
CA GLY A 9 1.10 -20.69 -31.89
C GLY A 9 0.24 -20.06 -30.77
N ILE A 10 -1.07 -19.90 -31.00
CA ILE A 10 -2.01 -19.39 -29.99
C ILE A 10 -2.08 -20.33 -28.79
N LEU A 11 -2.19 -21.65 -29.01
CA LEU A 11 -2.23 -22.64 -27.92
C LEU A 11 -0.98 -22.58 -27.03
N VAL A 12 0.21 -22.54 -27.64
CA VAL A 12 1.48 -22.42 -26.92
C VAL A 12 1.54 -21.09 -26.16
N PHE A 13 1.12 -19.99 -26.78
CA PHE A 13 1.13 -18.67 -26.18
C PHE A 13 0.16 -18.54 -25.01
N VAL A 14 -1.06 -19.03 -25.15
CA VAL A 14 -2.06 -19.09 -24.06
C VAL A 14 -1.56 -19.97 -22.92
N GLY A 15 -1.02 -21.15 -23.24
CA GLY A 15 -0.40 -22.04 -22.25
C GLY A 15 0.72 -21.34 -21.49
N TYR A 16 1.57 -20.59 -22.19
CA TYR A 16 2.65 -19.81 -21.59
C TYR A 16 2.13 -18.72 -20.64
N ILE A 17 1.15 -17.91 -21.05
CA ILE A 17 0.59 -16.84 -20.21
C ILE A 17 -0.06 -17.39 -18.95
N VAL A 18 -0.79 -18.50 -19.04
CA VAL A 18 -1.44 -19.13 -17.87
C VAL A 18 -0.41 -19.67 -16.88
N ILE A 19 0.72 -20.14 -17.39
CA ILE A 19 1.81 -20.73 -16.60
C ILE A 19 2.76 -19.66 -16.03
N HIS A 20 2.84 -18.48 -16.64
CA HIS A 20 3.78 -17.44 -16.24
C HIS A 20 3.48 -16.97 -14.80
N PRO A 21 4.43 -17.15 -13.85
CA PRO A 21 4.23 -16.73 -12.47
C PRO A 21 3.95 -15.23 -12.39
N ARG A 22 2.86 -14.85 -11.74
CA ARG A 22 2.64 -13.45 -11.37
C ARG A 22 3.44 -13.13 -10.12
N PHE A 23 4.17 -12.02 -10.17
CA PHE A 23 4.90 -11.53 -9.01
C PHE A 23 3.94 -11.16 -7.88
N PRO A 24 4.27 -11.47 -6.62
CA PRO A 24 3.49 -10.99 -5.48
C PRO A 24 3.48 -9.46 -5.45
N THR A 25 2.36 -8.87 -5.05
CA THR A 25 2.17 -7.41 -5.02
C THR A 25 1.63 -6.94 -3.69
N ILE A 26 1.82 -5.66 -3.43
CA ILE A 26 1.27 -4.96 -2.27
C ILE A 26 0.40 -3.82 -2.80
N SER A 27 -0.78 -3.67 -2.23
CA SER A 27 -1.72 -2.58 -2.58
C SER A 27 -2.43 -2.08 -1.34
N ILE A 28 -3.08 -0.91 -1.44
CA ILE A 28 -3.83 -0.29 -0.36
C ILE A 28 -5.32 -0.28 -0.78
N PRO A 29 -6.09 -1.32 -0.47
CA PRO A 29 -7.51 -1.37 -0.81
C PRO A 29 -8.38 -0.40 -0.01
N TYR A 30 -7.92 0.03 1.17
CA TYR A 30 -8.69 0.90 2.04
C TYR A 30 -7.78 1.78 2.88
N ALA A 31 -8.12 3.07 2.97
CA ALA A 31 -7.54 4.02 3.89
C ALA A 31 -8.64 4.99 4.34
N HIS A 32 -8.63 5.33 5.62
CA HIS A 32 -9.59 6.27 6.19
C HIS A 32 -8.91 7.18 7.21
N LEU A 33 -9.29 8.46 7.19
CA LEU A 33 -8.83 9.46 8.13
C LEU A 33 -9.89 9.59 9.23
N ASP A 34 -9.59 9.01 10.39
CA ASP A 34 -10.49 8.95 11.54
C ASP A 34 -10.49 10.28 12.34
N LEU A 35 -9.34 10.95 12.39
CA LEU A 35 -9.16 12.23 13.09
C LEU A 35 -8.21 13.13 12.32
N LEU A 36 -8.60 14.39 12.18
CA LEU A 36 -7.74 15.49 11.73
C LEU A 36 -8.00 16.70 12.60
N ARG A 37 -6.99 17.13 13.36
CA ARG A 37 -7.03 18.35 14.16
C ARG A 37 -5.73 19.10 14.01
N ASN A 38 -5.81 20.42 13.87
CA ASN A 38 -4.67 21.30 13.94
C ASN A 38 -4.91 22.33 15.04
N ASP A 39 -3.87 22.66 15.82
CA ASP A 39 -3.94 23.74 16.80
C ASP A 39 -3.22 25.00 16.31
N TYR A 40 -3.48 26.12 17.00
CA TYR A 40 -2.84 27.41 16.70
C TYR A 40 -1.32 27.39 16.94
N ALA A 41 -0.77 26.35 17.58
CA ALA A 41 0.66 26.15 17.76
C ALA A 41 1.30 25.41 16.57
N GLY A 42 0.53 25.06 15.53
CA GLY A 42 1.01 24.38 14.35
C GLY A 42 1.19 22.87 14.55
N LEU A 43 0.55 22.27 15.56
CA LEU A 43 0.58 20.82 15.75
C LEU A 43 -0.56 20.16 14.99
N LEU A 44 -0.23 19.23 14.09
CA LEU A 44 -1.20 18.41 13.39
C LEU A 44 -1.37 17.06 14.11
N GLN A 45 -2.57 16.82 14.62
CA GLN A 45 -3.01 15.53 15.14
C GLN A 45 -3.79 14.76 14.09
N THR A 46 -3.35 13.53 13.83
CA THR A 46 -3.95 12.66 12.82
C THR A 46 -4.15 11.25 13.35
N GLN A 47 -5.27 10.63 13.01
CA GLN A 47 -5.55 9.22 13.23
C GLN A 47 -6.03 8.61 11.92
N LEU A 48 -5.38 7.53 11.48
CA LEU A 48 -5.69 6.89 10.21
C LEU A 48 -5.83 5.37 10.38
N THR A 49 -6.80 4.80 9.69
CA THR A 49 -6.92 3.36 9.50
C THR A 49 -6.50 3.01 8.08
N ILE A 50 -5.48 2.18 7.94
CA ILE A 50 -4.91 1.77 6.65
C ILE A 50 -4.96 0.25 6.56
N VAL A 51 -5.57 -0.27 5.50
CA VAL A 51 -5.55 -1.70 5.17
C VAL A 51 -4.60 -1.90 4.00
N VAL A 52 -3.60 -2.74 4.20
CA VAL A 52 -2.66 -3.17 3.17
C VAL A 52 -3.02 -4.59 2.75
N MET A 53 -3.08 -4.83 1.44
CA MET A 53 -3.28 -6.15 0.86
C MET A 53 -1.98 -6.65 0.25
N ALA A 54 -1.44 -7.73 0.81
CA ALA A 54 -0.40 -8.54 0.20
C ALA A 54 -1.05 -9.63 -0.67
N GLN A 55 -0.81 -9.62 -1.97
CA GLN A 55 -1.45 -10.51 -2.93
C GLN A 55 -0.40 -11.41 -3.59
N ASN A 56 -0.66 -12.71 -3.60
CA ASN A 56 0.11 -13.69 -4.35
C ASN A 56 -0.70 -14.17 -5.57
N GLY A 57 -0.39 -13.62 -6.74
CA GLY A 57 -1.01 -14.03 -8.00
C GLY A 57 -0.43 -15.32 -8.59
N ASN A 58 0.57 -15.93 -7.95
CA ASN A 58 1.18 -17.17 -8.42
C ASN A 58 0.24 -18.35 -8.16
N ALA A 59 -0.15 -19.07 -9.21
CA ALA A 59 -1.04 -20.22 -9.12
C ALA A 59 -0.35 -21.52 -8.65
N LYS A 60 0.99 -21.52 -8.53
CA LYS A 60 1.80 -22.72 -8.28
C LYS A 60 2.45 -22.73 -6.91
N ALA A 61 2.96 -21.59 -6.45
CA ALA A 61 3.73 -21.47 -5.21
C ALA A 61 3.08 -20.48 -4.23
N HIS A 62 3.32 -20.68 -2.93
CA HIS A 62 3.09 -19.64 -1.93
C HIS A 62 4.15 -18.54 -2.09
N ALA A 63 3.88 -17.38 -1.51
CA ALA A 63 4.83 -16.28 -1.44
C ALA A 63 5.01 -15.89 0.02
N THR A 64 6.26 -15.78 0.47
CA THR A 64 6.59 -15.31 1.82
C THR A 64 6.93 -13.84 1.76
N PHE A 65 6.20 -13.02 2.51
CA PHE A 65 6.49 -11.60 2.69
C PHE A 65 7.24 -11.38 4.00
N SER A 66 8.26 -10.53 3.99
CA SER A 66 9.04 -10.16 5.19
C SER A 66 9.53 -8.72 5.10
N ASP A 67 10.00 -8.16 6.23
CA ASP A 67 10.55 -6.80 6.30
C ASP A 67 9.61 -5.71 5.75
N LEU A 68 8.31 -5.93 5.83
CA LEU A 68 7.29 -4.99 5.37
C LEU A 68 7.26 -3.77 6.29
N ARG A 69 7.63 -2.62 5.74
CA ARG A 69 7.65 -1.33 6.43
C ARG A 69 7.07 -0.25 5.54
N PHE A 70 6.20 0.58 6.09
CA PHE A 70 5.62 1.73 5.41
C PHE A 70 5.77 2.96 6.28
N ASN A 71 6.42 3.99 5.77
CA ASN A 71 6.44 5.32 6.37
C ASN A 71 5.22 6.10 5.90
N LEU A 72 4.43 6.59 6.85
CA LEU A 72 3.34 7.52 6.64
C LEU A 72 3.87 8.93 6.88
N SER A 73 3.78 9.79 5.87
CA SER A 73 4.19 11.20 5.96
C SER A 73 3.09 12.15 5.50
N TYR A 74 3.17 13.38 5.98
CA TYR A 74 2.38 14.52 5.52
C TYR A 74 3.32 15.57 4.95
N GLN A 75 3.22 15.88 3.65
CA GLN A 75 4.08 16.87 2.98
C GLN A 75 5.58 16.68 3.30
N GLY A 76 6.06 15.42 3.22
CA GLY A 76 7.44 15.05 3.55
C GLY A 76 7.81 15.01 5.04
N GLN A 77 6.91 15.38 5.96
CA GLN A 77 7.11 15.25 7.40
C GLN A 77 6.61 13.88 7.88
N ASP A 78 7.49 13.10 8.51
CA ASP A 78 7.16 11.77 9.03
C ASP A 78 6.10 11.83 10.14
N VAL A 79 5.04 11.04 10.01
CA VAL A 79 3.98 10.86 11.01
C VAL A 79 4.26 9.61 11.86
N THR A 80 4.45 8.46 11.20
CA THR A 80 4.75 7.19 11.85
C THR A 80 5.22 6.12 10.86
N THR A 81 5.76 5.02 11.35
CA THR A 81 6.12 3.85 10.54
C THR A 81 5.26 2.63 10.91
N LEU A 82 4.59 2.06 9.89
CA LEU A 82 3.82 0.83 9.97
C LEU A 82 4.73 -0.37 9.67
N VAL A 83 4.79 -1.35 10.56
CA VAL A 83 5.67 -2.52 10.40
C VAL A 83 4.87 -3.80 10.58
N ALA A 84 5.03 -4.76 9.66
CA ALA A 84 4.65 -6.13 9.93
C ALA A 84 5.81 -6.80 10.67
N HIS A 85 5.59 -7.17 11.94
CA HIS A 85 6.67 -7.68 12.80
C HIS A 85 7.21 -9.03 12.33
N ASP A 86 6.33 -9.96 11.97
CA ASP A 86 6.71 -11.30 11.57
C ASP A 86 6.56 -11.52 10.05
N PRO A 87 7.47 -12.29 9.43
CA PRO A 87 7.25 -12.82 8.09
C PRO A 87 5.94 -13.60 8.03
N PHE A 88 5.27 -13.56 6.88
CA PHE A 88 4.06 -14.32 6.68
C PHE A 88 3.93 -14.86 5.26
N ASP A 89 3.26 -16.00 5.15
CA ASP A 89 2.95 -16.61 3.87
C ASP A 89 1.59 -16.15 3.33
N VAL A 90 1.55 -15.97 2.02
CA VAL A 90 0.33 -15.82 1.24
C VAL A 90 0.21 -17.02 0.31
N PRO A 91 -0.81 -17.88 0.49
CA PRO A 91 -1.01 -19.06 -0.36
C PRO A 91 -1.13 -18.70 -1.84
N LYS A 92 -0.96 -19.71 -2.70
CA LYS A 92 -1.15 -19.57 -4.14
C LYS A 92 -2.51 -18.95 -4.49
N ASN A 93 -2.50 -18.01 -5.42
CA ASN A 93 -3.70 -17.28 -5.88
C ASN A 93 -4.57 -16.74 -4.74
N ASN A 94 -3.94 -16.19 -3.70
CA ASN A 94 -4.62 -15.70 -2.51
C ASN A 94 -4.09 -14.32 -2.07
N SER A 95 -4.76 -13.71 -1.11
CA SER A 95 -4.40 -12.41 -0.53
C SER A 95 -4.43 -12.48 1.00
N LYS A 96 -3.62 -11.65 1.64
CA LYS A 96 -3.67 -11.40 3.08
C LYS A 96 -3.79 -9.90 3.34
N PHE A 97 -4.71 -9.55 4.24
CA PHE A 97 -4.94 -8.18 4.65
C PHE A 97 -4.22 -7.90 5.97
N LEU A 98 -3.56 -6.75 6.04
CA LEU A 98 -2.90 -6.21 7.21
C LEU A 98 -3.58 -4.89 7.56
N THR A 99 -4.21 -4.82 8.73
CA THR A 99 -4.87 -3.61 9.20
C THR A 99 -3.96 -2.88 10.16
N TYR A 100 -3.69 -1.61 9.88
CA TYR A 100 -2.93 -0.70 10.71
C TYR A 100 -3.83 0.41 11.20
N VAL A 101 -3.88 0.60 12.51
CA VAL A 101 -4.51 1.77 13.14
C VAL A 101 -3.40 2.67 13.65
N VAL A 102 -3.20 3.79 12.98
CA VAL A 102 -2.26 4.83 13.38
C VAL A 102 -2.86 5.54 14.58
N GLN A 103 -2.20 5.44 15.73
CA GLN A 103 -2.63 6.17 16.92
C GLN A 103 -2.50 7.68 16.71
N PRO A 104 -3.36 8.50 17.35
CA PRO A 104 -3.24 9.95 17.31
C PRO A 104 -1.83 10.40 17.68
N ASN A 105 -1.11 10.98 16.71
CA ASN A 105 0.21 11.55 16.92
C ASN A 105 0.20 13.03 16.53
N SER A 106 0.86 13.86 17.33
CA SER A 106 1.05 15.30 17.05
C SER A 106 2.38 15.50 16.34
N ILE A 107 2.34 15.96 15.09
CA ILE A 107 3.55 16.40 14.38
C ILE A 107 3.58 17.93 14.28
N PRO A 108 4.75 18.58 14.47
CA PRO A 108 4.88 20.01 14.21
C PRO A 108 4.83 20.27 12.71
N LEU A 109 4.13 21.33 12.31
CA LEU A 109 4.08 21.83 10.95
C LEU A 109 4.98 23.07 10.81
N ASN A 110 5.57 23.21 9.64
CA ASN A 110 6.16 24.48 9.22
C ASN A 110 5.07 25.44 8.66
N PRO A 111 5.37 26.74 8.46
CA PRO A 111 4.38 27.70 7.99
C PRO A 111 3.71 27.31 6.65
N ASP A 112 4.49 26.79 5.68
CA ASP A 112 3.96 26.36 4.38
C ASP A 112 2.98 25.18 4.54
N GLN A 113 3.29 24.23 5.41
CA GLN A 113 2.42 23.10 5.74
C GLN A 113 1.16 23.53 6.49
N MET A 114 1.23 24.57 7.33
CA MET A 114 0.06 25.14 7.99
C MET A 114 -0.89 25.78 6.98
N GLU A 115 -0.36 26.56 6.03
CA GLU A 115 -1.14 27.13 4.93
C GLU A 115 -1.81 26.05 4.08
N GLU A 116 -1.08 24.97 3.76
CA GLU A 116 -1.63 23.83 3.02
C GLU A 116 -2.72 23.09 3.80
N VAL A 117 -2.62 22.99 5.14
CA VAL A 117 -3.69 22.44 5.97
C VAL A 117 -4.94 23.33 5.89
N ASP A 118 -4.79 24.64 5.96
CA ASP A 118 -5.89 25.59 5.83
C ASP A 118 -6.55 25.53 4.44
N GLU A 119 -5.76 25.37 3.38
CA GLU A 119 -6.27 25.10 2.03
C GLU A 119 -7.00 23.76 1.94
N SER A 120 -6.41 22.71 2.51
CA SER A 120 -6.98 21.36 2.56
C SER A 120 -8.34 21.35 3.26
N TRP A 121 -8.49 22.11 4.34
CA TRP A 121 -9.78 22.32 5.01
C TRP A 121 -10.81 22.97 4.10
N LYS A 122 -10.44 24.03 3.38
CA LYS A 122 -11.35 24.70 2.42
C LYS A 122 -11.77 23.77 1.28
N ARG A 123 -10.88 22.86 0.86
CA ARG A 123 -11.12 21.87 -0.20
C ARG A 123 -11.79 20.59 0.32
N ASN A 124 -11.90 20.42 1.63
CA ASN A 124 -12.33 19.19 2.30
C ASN A 124 -11.55 17.95 1.84
N MET A 125 -10.24 18.13 1.60
CA MET A 125 -9.36 17.08 1.10
C MET A 125 -7.95 17.34 1.61
N ILE A 126 -7.34 16.33 2.24
CA ILE A 126 -5.95 16.35 2.70
C ILE A 126 -5.23 15.11 2.18
N GLY A 127 -4.00 15.30 1.71
CA GLY A 127 -3.16 14.23 1.16
C GLY A 127 -2.15 13.72 2.17
N PHE A 128 -2.08 12.39 2.34
CA PHE A 128 -1.00 11.71 3.05
C PHE A 128 -0.24 10.81 2.10
N GLU A 129 1.03 10.61 2.39
CA GLU A 129 1.94 9.80 1.60
C GLU A 129 2.27 8.53 2.37
N LEU A 130 2.04 7.36 1.76
CA LEU A 130 2.48 6.09 2.31
C LEU A 130 3.55 5.49 1.40
N LYS A 131 4.80 5.50 1.85
CA LYS A 131 5.95 4.97 1.11
C LYS A 131 6.56 3.82 1.87
N GLY A 132 6.84 2.71 1.21
CA GLY A 132 7.33 1.53 1.90
C GLY A 132 8.10 0.57 1.03
N ASN A 133 8.65 -0.43 1.69
CA ASN A 133 9.36 -1.53 1.07
C ASN A 133 9.04 -2.84 1.80
N GLY A 134 9.36 -3.94 1.14
CA GLY A 134 9.20 -5.28 1.67
C GLY A 134 10.00 -6.26 0.82
N ARG A 135 10.26 -7.43 1.39
CA ARG A 135 10.88 -8.56 0.67
C ARG A 135 9.84 -9.62 0.40
N THR A 136 9.96 -10.26 -0.76
CA THR A 136 9.14 -11.39 -1.19
C THR A 136 10.04 -12.54 -1.58
N ARG A 137 9.69 -13.77 -1.18
CA ARG A 137 10.36 -15.01 -1.56
C ARG A 137 9.35 -16.02 -2.10
#